data_AF-A0A183V602-F1
#
_entry.id   AF-A0A183V602-F1
#
_cell.length_a   1.000
_cell.length_b   1.000
_cell.length_c   1.000
_cell.angle_alpha   90.00
_cell.angle_beta   90.00
_cell.angle_gamma   90.00
#
_symmetry.space_group_name_H-M   'P 1'
#
loop_
_entity.id
_entity.type
_entity.pdbx_description
1 polymer ?
#
loop_
_entity_poly.entity_id
_entity_poly.type
_entity_poly.pdbx_seq_one_letter_code
_entity_poly.pdbx_strand_id
1 'polypeptide(L)'
;MFLVGLTGGIATGKSTVSAIFREHGITVVDADLIAREVVEPGMYAYRKLREEFGDELFDDKNGGVLIREKLALLVFSNDEVRRKVNAITHPEIRKRIVMDILKSFVRGERYIVLDTPLLFEVGYDKIVQKIVVVYWFVVRSFIVFNIAEPLLFSNFLHR
;
A
#
# COMPACT_ATOMS: atom_id res chain seq x y z
N MET A 1 13.82 -15.49 -1.29
CA MET A 1 12.89 -14.41 -1.66
C MET A 1 13.34 -13.12 -1.00
N PHE A 2 13.45 -12.04 -1.76
CA PHE A 2 13.81 -10.70 -1.29
C PHE A 2 12.57 -9.80 -1.30
N LEU A 3 12.26 -9.22 -0.15
CA LEU A 3 11.20 -8.22 -0.02
C LEU A 3 11.83 -6.82 -0.12
N VAL A 4 11.41 -6.06 -1.12
CA VAL A 4 11.89 -4.71 -1.39
C VAL A 4 10.79 -3.71 -1.01
N GLY A 5 11.06 -2.80 -0.09
CA GLY A 5 10.16 -1.69 0.19
C GLY A 5 10.27 -0.63 -0.88
N LEU A 6 9.17 -0.26 -1.53
CA LEU A 6 9.10 0.86 -2.45
C LEU A 6 8.34 1.99 -1.77
N THR A 7 9.01 3.12 -1.58
CA THR A 7 8.43 4.31 -0.96
C THR A 7 8.80 5.55 -1.78
N GLY A 8 8.10 6.66 -1.55
CA GLY A 8 8.27 7.90 -2.31
C GLY A 8 7.22 8.92 -1.92
N GLY A 9 7.57 10.20 -2.00
CA GLY A 9 6.66 11.31 -1.69
C GLY A 9 5.48 11.42 -2.66
N ILE A 10 4.55 12.33 -2.37
CA ILE A 10 3.41 12.62 -3.25
C ILE A 10 3.92 13.04 -4.64
N ALA A 11 3.34 12.47 -5.69
CA ALA A 11 3.62 12.78 -7.09
C ALA A 11 5.07 12.53 -7.55
N THR A 12 5.84 11.67 -6.88
CA THR A 12 7.22 11.33 -7.31
C THR A 12 7.29 10.29 -8.44
N GLY A 13 6.15 9.77 -8.91
CA GLY A 13 6.11 8.74 -9.96
C GLY A 13 6.28 7.31 -9.44
N LYS A 14 6.08 7.07 -8.14
CA LYS A 14 6.11 5.73 -7.52
C LYS A 14 5.23 4.71 -8.25
N SER A 15 4.02 5.10 -8.65
CA SER A 15 3.10 4.25 -9.42
C SER A 15 3.68 3.79 -10.76
N THR A 16 4.48 4.63 -11.43
CA THR A 16 5.19 4.26 -12.65
C THR A 16 6.24 3.20 -12.38
N VAL A 17 7.02 3.34 -11.31
CA VAL A 17 8.02 2.34 -10.91
C VAL A 17 7.34 1.01 -10.55
N SER A 18 6.23 1.06 -9.81
CA SER A 18 5.41 -0.13 -9.51
C SER A 18 4.86 -0.80 -10.77
N ALA A 19 4.47 -0.03 -11.80
CA ALA A 19 4.02 -0.59 -13.07
C ALA A 19 5.15 -1.32 -13.80
N ILE A 20 6.35 -0.72 -13.87
CA ILE A 20 7.54 -1.34 -14.48
C ILE A 20 7.88 -2.67 -13.81
N PHE A 21 7.82 -2.76 -12.48
CA PHE A 21 8.05 -4.02 -11.78
C PHE A 21 7.02 -5.10 -12.18
N ARG A 22 5.74 -4.73 -12.27
CA ARG A 22 4.69 -5.67 -12.70
C ARG A 22 4.91 -6.15 -14.13
N GLU A 23 5.34 -5.28 -15.04
CA GLU A 23 5.66 -5.62 -16.44
C GLU A 23 6.79 -6.66 -16.55
N HIS A 24 7.72 -6.67 -15.59
CA HIS A 24 8.80 -7.66 -15.50
C HIS A 24 8.40 -8.92 -14.71
N GLY A 25 7.11 -9.11 -14.44
CA GLY A 25 6.60 -10.29 -13.74
C GLY A 25 6.88 -10.30 -12.23
N ILE A 26 7.21 -9.16 -11.64
CA ILE A 26 7.52 -9.05 -10.22
C ILE A 26 6.25 -8.68 -9.47
N THR A 27 5.92 -9.45 -8.42
CA THR A 27 4.74 -9.14 -7.61
C THR A 27 4.95 -7.86 -6.84
N VAL A 28 3.98 -6.94 -7.00
CA VAL A 28 3.90 -5.69 -6.25
C VAL A 28 2.71 -5.77 -5.31
N VAL A 29 2.98 -5.84 -4.01
CA VAL A 29 2.01 -5.76 -2.93
C VAL A 29 1.75 -4.29 -2.64
N ASP A 30 0.62 -3.78 -3.10
CA ASP A 30 0.22 -2.37 -2.94
C ASP A 30 -0.59 -2.20 -1.64
N ALA A 31 0.01 -1.56 -0.64
CA ALA A 31 -0.62 -1.37 0.65
C ALA A 31 -1.84 -0.42 0.58
N ASP A 32 -1.83 0.54 -0.33
CA ASP A 32 -2.94 1.49 -0.51
C ASP A 32 -4.14 0.79 -1.17
N LEU A 33 -3.87 -0.10 -2.14
CA LEU A 33 -4.90 -0.97 -2.71
C LEU A 33 -5.47 -1.92 -1.66
N ILE A 34 -4.62 -2.55 -0.86
CA ILE A 34 -5.08 -3.46 0.21
C ILE A 34 -5.93 -2.71 1.23
N ALA A 35 -5.53 -1.50 1.64
CA ALA A 35 -6.31 -0.68 2.57
C ALA A 35 -7.72 -0.38 2.05
N ARG A 36 -7.88 -0.28 0.73
CA ARG A 36 -9.18 -0.12 0.06
C ARG A 36 -9.97 -1.42 0.03
N GLU A 37 -9.32 -2.55 -0.27
CA GLU A 37 -9.98 -3.84 -0.39
C GLU A 37 -10.46 -4.41 0.95
N VAL A 38 -9.74 -4.17 2.06
CA VAL A 38 -10.12 -4.73 3.37
C VAL A 38 -11.43 -4.17 3.92
N VAL A 39 -11.89 -3.04 3.39
CA VAL A 39 -13.16 -2.40 3.75
C VAL A 39 -14.25 -2.60 2.70
N GLU A 40 -14.06 -3.48 1.73
CA GLU A 40 -15.10 -3.84 0.75
C GLU A 40 -16.17 -4.77 1.36
N PRO A 41 -17.40 -4.79 0.80
CA PRO A 41 -18.48 -5.66 1.29
C PRO A 41 -18.05 -7.12 1.43
N GLY A 42 -18.42 -7.74 2.56
CA GLY A 42 -18.06 -9.13 2.90
C GLY A 42 -16.76 -9.28 3.70
N MET A 43 -15.95 -8.23 3.80
CA MET A 43 -14.72 -8.26 4.61
C MET A 43 -15.00 -8.07 6.10
N TYR A 44 -14.03 -8.45 6.94
CA TYR A 44 -14.16 -8.32 8.39
C TYR A 44 -14.17 -6.85 8.83
N ALA A 45 -13.23 -6.03 8.33
CA ALA A 45 -13.19 -4.61 8.68
C ALA A 45 -14.44 -3.86 8.21
N TYR A 46 -15.00 -4.22 7.05
CA TYR A 46 -16.30 -3.71 6.59
C TYR A 46 -17.41 -3.89 7.64
N ARG A 47 -17.61 -5.12 8.12
CA ARG A 47 -18.65 -5.43 9.12
C ARG A 47 -18.43 -4.67 10.42
N LYS A 48 -17.19 -4.62 10.90
CA LYS A 48 -16.83 -3.92 12.14
C LYS A 48 -17.03 -2.41 12.04
N LEU A 49 -16.66 -1.79 10.91
CA LEU A 49 -16.92 -0.37 10.68
C LEU A 49 -18.42 -0.07 10.65
N ARG A 50 -19.22 -0.95 10.06
CA ARG A 50 -20.68 -0.81 10.01
C ARG A 50 -21.34 -0.96 11.40
N GLU A 51 -20.85 -1.89 12.22
CA GLU A 51 -21.28 -2.05 13.62
C GLU A 51 -20.96 -0.82 14.48
N GLU A 52 -19.78 -0.23 14.31
CA GLU A 52 -19.28 0.87 15.16
C GLU A 52 -19.80 2.26 14.77
N PHE A 53 -19.93 2.52 13.46
CA PHE A 53 -20.27 3.85 12.94
C PHE A 53 -21.66 3.93 12.29
N GLY A 54 -22.37 2.80 12.24
CA GLY A 54 -23.70 2.71 11.66
C GLY A 54 -23.71 2.76 10.13
N ASP A 55 -24.92 2.73 9.57
CA ASP A 55 -25.15 2.61 8.13
C ASP A 55 -24.89 3.91 7.36
N GLU A 56 -24.74 5.06 8.04
CA GLU A 56 -24.59 6.36 7.38
C GLU A 56 -23.33 6.49 6.52
N LEU A 57 -22.31 5.68 6.82
CA LEU A 57 -21.06 5.59 6.06
C LEU A 57 -21.16 4.66 4.85
N PHE A 58 -22.27 3.94 4.68
CA PHE A 58 -22.43 2.93 3.65
C PHE A 58 -23.55 3.31 2.68
N ASP A 59 -23.34 3.02 1.40
CA ASP A 59 -24.33 3.25 0.37
C ASP A 59 -25.10 1.96 0.08
N ASP A 60 -26.15 1.71 0.86
CA ASP A 60 -27.00 0.53 0.68
C ASP A 60 -27.72 0.50 -0.68
N LYS A 61 -27.87 1.65 -1.36
CA LYS A 61 -28.43 1.69 -2.71
C LYS A 61 -27.45 1.17 -3.75
N ASN A 62 -26.16 1.23 -3.46
CA ASN A 62 -25.07 0.81 -4.34
C ASN A 62 -24.35 -0.43 -3.78
N GLY A 63 -25.11 -1.44 -3.33
CA GLY A 63 -24.54 -2.72 -2.88
C GLY A 63 -23.87 -2.65 -1.50
N GLY A 64 -24.15 -1.61 -0.72
CA GLY A 64 -23.63 -1.43 0.62
C GLY A 64 -22.18 -0.97 0.66
N VAL A 65 -21.64 -0.38 -0.41
CA VAL A 65 -20.23 0.05 -0.46
C VAL A 65 -19.93 1.17 0.54
N LEU A 66 -18.73 1.16 1.12
CA LEU A 66 -18.28 2.22 2.02
C LEU A 66 -18.07 3.53 1.25
N ILE A 67 -18.68 4.62 1.73
CA ILE A 67 -18.48 5.98 1.21
C ILE A 67 -17.19 6.55 1.81
N ARG A 68 -16.10 6.42 1.06
CA ARG A 68 -14.74 6.74 1.53
C ARG A 68 -14.58 8.22 1.87
N GLU A 69 -15.24 9.11 1.15
CA GLU A 69 -15.22 10.54 1.39
C GLU A 69 -15.82 10.87 2.76
N LYS A 70 -16.92 10.21 3.13
CA LYS A 70 -17.54 10.38 4.46
C LYS A 70 -16.65 9.83 5.56
N LEU A 71 -16.09 8.64 5.38
CA LEU A 71 -15.16 8.07 6.35
C LEU A 71 -13.93 8.98 6.52
N ALA A 72 -13.36 9.48 5.41
CA ALA A 72 -12.24 10.41 5.42
C ALA A 72 -12.58 11.67 6.23
N LEU A 73 -13.70 12.33 5.93
CA LEU A 73 -14.14 13.51 6.67
C LEU A 73 -14.26 13.22 8.17
N LEU A 74 -14.87 12.08 8.53
CA LEU A 74 -15.05 11.68 9.92
C LEU A 74 -13.71 11.46 10.65
N VAL A 75 -12.75 10.77 10.01
CA VAL A 75 -11.42 10.54 10.62
C VAL A 75 -10.54 11.79 10.62
N PHE A 76 -10.74 12.74 9.70
CA PHE A 76 -10.03 14.02 9.69
C PHE A 76 -10.56 14.97 10.77
N SER A 77 -11.85 14.90 11.09
CA SER A 77 -12.46 15.77 12.11
C SER A 77 -12.32 15.23 13.54
N ASN A 78 -12.04 13.95 13.75
CA ASN A 78 -12.00 13.34 15.08
C ASN A 78 -10.88 12.29 15.25
N ASP A 79 -9.90 12.61 16.09
CA ASP A 79 -8.75 11.73 16.39
C ASP A 79 -9.12 10.43 17.11
N GLU A 80 -10.22 10.41 17.87
CA GLU A 80 -10.72 9.19 18.50
C GLU A 80 -11.30 8.25 17.45
N VAL A 81 -12.09 8.79 16.52
CA VAL A 81 -12.63 8.02 15.38
C VAL A 81 -11.50 7.47 14.53
N ARG A 82 -10.49 8.31 14.20
CA ARG A 82 -9.30 7.87 13.48
C ARG A 82 -8.60 6.69 14.17
N ARG A 83 -8.45 6.74 15.49
CA ARG A 83 -7.86 5.63 16.27
C ARG A 83 -8.70 4.35 16.18
N LYS A 84 -10.02 4.44 16.30
CA LYS A 84 -10.93 3.28 16.17
C LYS A 84 -10.87 2.66 14.77
N VAL A 85 -10.96 3.48 13.72
CA VAL A 85 -10.85 3.03 12.33
C VAL A 85 -9.50 2.33 12.12
N ASN A 86 -8.40 2.94 12.56
CA ASN A 86 -7.08 2.35 12.43
C ASN A 86 -6.95 1.03 13.21
N ALA A 87 -7.52 0.93 14.41
CA ALA A 87 -7.51 -0.30 15.20
C ALA A 87 -8.25 -1.46 14.50
N ILE A 88 -9.29 -1.15 13.73
CA ILE A 88 -10.06 -2.14 12.95
C ILE A 88 -9.32 -2.52 11.66
N THR A 89 -8.78 -1.55 10.93
CA THR A 89 -8.24 -1.77 9.57
C THR A 89 -6.80 -2.28 9.57
N HIS A 90 -5.92 -1.78 10.44
CA HIS A 90 -4.50 -2.12 10.41
C HIS A 90 -4.21 -3.63 10.57
N PRO A 91 -4.89 -4.37 11.46
CA PRO A 91 -4.70 -5.82 11.56
C PRO A 91 -5.05 -6.55 10.26
N GLU A 92 -6.16 -6.17 9.62
CA GLU A 92 -6.61 -6.80 8.37
C GLU A 92 -5.67 -6.47 7.19
N ILE A 93 -5.18 -5.23 7.12
CA ILE A 93 -4.18 -4.82 6.12
C ILE A 93 -2.90 -5.64 6.28
N ARG A 94 -2.37 -5.74 7.50
CA ARG A 94 -1.16 -6.52 7.80
C ARG A 94 -1.34 -7.98 7.44
N LYS A 95 -2.47 -8.57 7.81
CA LYS A 95 -2.81 -9.97 7.50
C LYS A 95 -2.82 -10.20 5.99
N ARG A 96 -3.43 -9.30 5.22
CA ARG A 96 -3.49 -9.40 3.76
C ARG A 96 -2.11 -9.26 3.10
N ILE A 97 -1.30 -8.29 3.54
CA ILE A 97 0.09 -8.12 3.08
C ILE A 97 0.91 -9.40 3.33
N VAL A 98 0.87 -9.93 4.56
CA VAL A 98 1.59 -11.17 4.90
C VAL A 98 1.11 -12.34 4.06
N MET A 99 -0.20 -12.48 3.87
CA MET A 99 -0.78 -13.54 3.04
C MET A 99 -0.29 -13.45 1.58
N ASP A 100 -0.24 -12.25 1.00
CA ASP A 100 0.19 -12.08 -0.38
C ASP A 100 1.71 -12.31 -0.54
N ILE A 101 2.52 -11.91 0.45
CA ILE A 101 3.94 -12.28 0.52
C ILE A 101 4.12 -13.80 0.60
N LEU A 102 3.35 -14.49 1.45
CA LEU A 102 3.43 -15.95 1.60
C LEU A 102 3.00 -16.69 0.32
N LYS A 103 1.95 -16.22 -0.37
CA LYS A 103 1.53 -16.80 -1.65
C LYS A 103 2.63 -16.71 -2.69
N SER A 104 3.27 -15.55 -2.82
CA SER A 104 4.39 -15.35 -3.74
C SER A 104 5.62 -16.17 -3.34
N PHE A 105 5.86 -16.36 -2.04
CA PHE A 105 6.89 -17.30 -1.56
C PHE A 105 6.63 -18.73 -2.03
N VAL A 106 5.40 -19.22 -1.86
CA VAL A 106 5.01 -20.58 -2.30
C VAL A 106 5.10 -20.74 -3.81
N ARG A 107 4.86 -19.67 -4.59
CA ARG A 107 5.06 -19.65 -6.05
C ARG A 107 6.53 -19.67 -6.47
N GLY A 108 7.48 -19.57 -5.53
CA GLY A 108 8.91 -19.56 -5.80
C GLY A 108 9.42 -18.21 -6.33
N GLU A 109 8.68 -17.12 -6.11
CA GLU A 109 9.09 -15.79 -6.56
C GLU A 109 10.36 -15.34 -5.82
N ARG A 110 11.34 -14.85 -6.59
CA ARG A 110 12.62 -14.40 -6.03
C ARG A 110 12.53 -13.03 -5.41
N TYR A 111 11.69 -12.16 -5.95
CA TYR A 111 11.55 -10.76 -5.57
C TYR A 111 10.08 -10.39 -5.39
N ILE A 112 9.80 -9.62 -4.36
CA ILE A 112 8.49 -9.00 -4.11
C ILE A 112 8.74 -7.54 -3.75
N VAL A 113 7.90 -6.66 -4.27
CA VAL A 113 7.92 -5.24 -3.93
C VAL A 113 6.73 -4.92 -3.02
N LEU A 114 6.99 -4.40 -1.82
CA LEU A 114 5.98 -3.82 -0.96
C LEU A 114 5.89 -2.32 -1.25
N ASP A 115 4.84 -1.91 -1.95
CA ASP A 115 4.60 -0.53 -2.32
C ASP A 115 3.75 0.17 -1.26
N THR A 116 4.35 1.15 -0.56
CA THR A 116 3.65 1.92 0.47
C THR A 116 4.33 3.27 0.75
N PRO A 117 3.56 4.38 0.79
CA PRO A 117 4.10 5.67 1.20
C PRO A 117 4.45 5.73 2.69
N LEU A 118 3.82 4.88 3.52
CA LEU A 118 3.95 4.89 4.99
C LEU A 118 4.94 3.84 5.51
N LEU A 119 5.97 3.50 4.73
CA LEU A 119 6.86 2.37 4.99
C LEU A 119 7.49 2.41 6.40
N PHE A 120 7.90 3.60 6.84
CA PHE A 120 8.57 3.80 8.13
C PHE A 120 7.57 3.99 9.28
N GLU A 121 6.47 4.69 9.00
CA GLU A 121 5.44 5.04 9.97
C GLU A 121 4.72 3.80 10.51
N VAL A 122 4.54 2.78 9.67
CA VAL A 122 3.89 1.52 10.06
C VAL A 122 4.89 0.43 10.47
N GLY A 123 6.19 0.70 10.35
CA GLY A 123 7.27 -0.20 10.75
C GLY A 123 7.59 -1.33 9.77
N TYR A 124 7.22 -1.18 8.49
CA TYR A 124 7.52 -2.19 7.46
C TYR A 124 8.98 -2.17 7.01
N ASP A 125 9.71 -1.08 7.27
CA ASP A 125 11.16 -1.00 7.13
C ASP A 125 11.91 -2.17 7.81
N LYS A 126 11.35 -2.72 8.89
CA LYS A 126 11.93 -3.83 9.66
C LYS A 126 11.80 -5.21 8.99
N ILE A 127 10.88 -5.36 8.04
CA ILE A 127 10.60 -6.65 7.38
C ILE A 127 11.13 -6.70 5.95
N VAL A 128 11.50 -5.56 5.38
CA VAL A 128 12.09 -5.47 4.04
C VAL A 128 13.61 -5.56 4.10
N GLN A 129 14.24 -6.20 3.11
CA GLN A 129 15.70 -6.32 3.03
C GLN A 129 16.36 -5.15 2.32
N LYS A 130 15.61 -4.47 1.43
CA LYS A 130 16.07 -3.31 0.67
C LYS A 130 14.95 -2.29 0.59
N ILE A 131 15.31 -1.00 0.59
CA ILE A 131 14.37 0.11 0.44
C ILE A 131 14.75 0.86 -0.83
N VAL A 132 13.80 1.00 -1.74
CA VAL A 132 13.88 1.85 -2.93
C VAL A 132 13.05 3.09 -2.67
N VAL A 133 13.70 4.24 -2.70
CA VAL A 133 13.04 5.54 -2.56
C VAL A 133 12.92 6.17 -3.93
N VAL A 134 11.68 6.46 -4.35
CA VAL A 134 11.38 7.23 -5.56
C VAL A 134 11.23 8.68 -5.16
N TYR A 135 12.19 9.49 -5.57
CA TYR A 135 12.19 10.93 -5.35
C TYR A 135 12.37 11.67 -6.66
N TRP A 136 11.90 12.93 -6.64
CA TRP A 136 12.00 13.85 -7.74
C TRP A 136 12.60 15.17 -7.23
N PHE A 137 13.48 15.79 -8.03
CA PHE A 137 14.03 17.10 -7.73
C PHE A 137 13.73 18.05 -8.88
N VAL A 138 13.16 19.22 -8.58
CA VAL A 138 12.96 20.27 -9.58
C VAL A 138 14.30 20.98 -9.79
N VAL A 139 15.06 20.56 -10.80
CA VAL A 139 16.09 21.41 -11.40
C VAL A 139 15.38 22.26 -12.45
N ARG A 140 15.58 23.58 -12.46
CA ARG A 140 15.21 24.41 -13.61
C ARG A 140 15.78 23.73 -14.86
N SER A 141 14.90 23.11 -15.66
CA SER A 141 15.10 22.58 -17.02
C SER A 141 15.25 21.07 -17.29
N PHE A 142 15.28 20.10 -16.35
CA PHE A 142 15.31 18.66 -16.76
C PHE A 142 14.66 17.67 -15.78
N ILE A 143 14.10 16.58 -16.35
CA ILE A 143 13.54 15.42 -15.63
C ILE A 143 14.56 14.30 -15.45
N VAL A 144 14.96 14.04 -14.19
CA VAL A 144 15.86 12.94 -13.79
C VAL A 144 15.21 12.10 -12.69
N PHE A 145 14.93 10.83 -13.00
CA PHE A 145 14.61 9.80 -12.01
C PHE A 145 15.94 9.24 -11.48
N ASN A 146 16.18 9.31 -10.18
CA ASN A 146 17.41 8.80 -9.59
C ASN A 146 17.05 7.72 -8.56
N ILE A 147 17.32 6.47 -8.89
CA ILE A 147 17.20 5.33 -7.97
C ILE A 147 18.50 5.30 -7.17
N ALA A 148 18.42 5.31 -5.84
CA ALA A 148 19.59 5.48 -4.95
C ALA A 148 20.70 4.41 -5.10
N GLU A 149 20.53 3.36 -5.91
CA GLU A 149 21.60 2.43 -6.34
C GLU A 149 21.33 1.94 -7.79
N PRO A 150 21.82 2.62 -8.85
CA PRO A 150 21.55 2.25 -10.25
C PRO A 150 22.03 0.85 -10.63
N LEU A 151 23.13 0.40 -10.01
CA LEU A 151 23.69 -0.94 -10.20
C LEU A 151 22.80 -2.07 -9.66
N LEU A 152 21.91 -1.78 -8.71
CA LEU A 152 20.95 -2.77 -8.20
C LEU A 152 19.74 -2.90 -9.10
N PHE A 153 19.25 -1.82 -9.72
CA PHE A 153 18.11 -1.88 -10.64
C PHE A 153 18.45 -2.69 -11.91
N SER A 154 19.65 -2.50 -12.47
CA SER A 154 20.14 -3.32 -13.58
C SER A 154 20.30 -4.80 -13.21
N ASN A 155 20.83 -5.11 -12.03
CA ASN A 155 20.95 -6.49 -11.55
C ASN A 155 19.61 -7.12 -11.14
N PHE A 156 18.58 -6.32 -10.85
CA PHE A 156 17.22 -6.76 -10.52
C PHE A 156 16.37 -7.05 -11.76
N LEU A 157 16.60 -6.35 -12.88
CA LEU A 157 15.90 -6.57 -14.15
C LEU A 157 16.55 -7.65 -15.03
N HIS A 158 17.82 -8.00 -14.80
CA HIS A 158 18.57 -8.95 -15.63
C HIS A 158 18.91 -10.29 -14.95
N ARG A 159 18.23 -10.69 -13.86
CA ARG A 159 18.43 -11.98 -13.16
C ARG A 159 17.13 -12.63 -12.70
#